data_AF-A0A9Q0SVC6-F1
#
_entry.id   AF-A0A9Q0SVC6-F1
#
_cell.length_a   1.000
_cell.length_b   1.000
_cell.length_c   1.000
_cell.angle_alpha   90.00
_cell.angle_beta   90.00
_cell.angle_gamma   90.00
#
_symmetry.space_group_name_H-M   'P 1'
#
loop_
_entity.id
_entity.type
_entity.pdbx_description
1 polymer ?
#
loop_
_entity_poly.entity_id
_entity_poly.type
_entity_poly.pdbx_seq_one_letter_code
_entity_poly.pdbx_strand_id
1 'polypeptide(L)'
;MAILLLSSYPFIALLSGLGLSIMINCASVMKNVFSVSIITGLFILQNNAVDQSQRGAANGISMTAMSLFKAVGPAGGGALLSWAQKRQNAVFLPGDQIVFFVLNVVELIGLLMTFKPFLSQKTKNGPA
;
A
#
# COMPACT_ATOMS: atom_id res chain seq x y z
N MET A 1 -1.75 -6.89 -7.06
CA MET A 1 -0.62 -7.79 -7.40
C MET A 1 -0.11 -8.54 -6.16
N ALA A 2 -0.37 -8.07 -4.93
CA ALA A 2 -0.06 -8.84 -3.72
C ALA A 2 -1.07 -9.97 -3.43
N ILE A 3 -2.24 -9.98 -4.07
CA ILE A 3 -3.28 -11.01 -3.88
C ILE A 3 -2.75 -12.42 -4.21
N LEU A 4 -1.97 -12.57 -5.29
CA LEU A 4 -1.30 -13.84 -5.66
C LEU A 4 -0.16 -14.21 -4.70
N LEU A 5 0.44 -13.21 -4.06
CA LEU A 5 1.57 -13.39 -3.15
C LEU A 5 1.08 -13.82 -1.75
N LEU A 6 -0.08 -13.32 -1.32
CA LEU A 6 -0.75 -13.73 -0.08
C LEU A 6 -1.45 -15.09 -0.18
N SER A 7 -1.97 -15.46 -1.34
CA SER A 7 -2.54 -16.81 -1.55
C SER A 7 -1.48 -17.91 -1.56
N SER A 8 -0.22 -17.55 -1.83
CA SER A 8 0.92 -18.47 -1.89
C SER A 8 1.60 -18.71 -0.53
N TYR A 9 1.26 -17.91 0.49
CA TYR A 9 1.82 -18.02 1.85
C TYR A 9 1.66 -19.42 2.50
N PRO A 10 0.55 -20.17 2.30
CA PRO A 10 0.41 -21.54 2.79
C PRO A 10 1.36 -22.53 2.09
N PHE A 11 1.78 -22.25 0.85
CA PHE A 11 2.70 -23.10 0.07
C PHE A 11 4.17 -22.78 0.39
N ILE A 12 4.45 -21.55 0.80
CA ILE A 12 5.76 -21.10 1.29
C ILE A 12 6.11 -21.73 2.64
N ALA A 13 5.11 -22.08 3.47
CA ALA A 13 5.32 -22.83 4.69
C ALA A 13 5.92 -24.25 4.46
N LEU A 14 5.91 -24.75 3.21
CA LEU A 14 6.60 -25.98 2.81
C LEU A 14 8.07 -25.77 2.36
N LEU A 15 8.53 -24.53 2.16
CA LEU A 15 9.93 -24.22 1.79
C LEU A 15 10.69 -23.64 2.99
N SER A 16 11.76 -24.33 3.40
CA SER A 16 12.70 -23.90 4.43
C SER A 16 14.00 -23.34 3.82
N GLY A 17 14.53 -22.25 4.36
CA GLY A 17 15.88 -21.74 4.05
C GLY A 17 15.98 -20.70 2.91
N LEU A 18 16.92 -20.91 1.98
CA LEU A 18 17.38 -19.93 0.99
C LEU A 18 16.26 -19.43 0.05
N GLY A 19 15.36 -20.31 -0.38
CA GLY A 19 14.27 -19.97 -1.31
C GLY A 19 13.25 -18.99 -0.73
N LEU A 20 12.90 -19.13 0.55
CA LEU A 20 12.04 -18.19 1.27
C LEU A 20 12.70 -16.81 1.35
N SER A 21 13.99 -16.77 1.69
CA SER A 21 14.76 -15.53 1.76
C SER A 21 14.85 -14.83 0.41
N ILE A 22 15.11 -15.58 -0.68
CA ILE A 22 15.15 -15.03 -2.05
C ILE A 22 13.79 -14.46 -2.44
N MET A 23 12.69 -15.19 -2.20
CA MET A 23 11.35 -14.73 -2.58
C MET A 23 10.89 -13.52 -1.76
N ILE A 24 11.16 -13.49 -0.46
CA ILE A 24 10.90 -12.31 0.39
C ILE A 24 11.74 -11.12 -0.05
N ASN A 25 13.03 -11.32 -0.38
CA ASN A 25 13.88 -10.24 -0.89
C ASN A 25 13.38 -9.72 -2.23
N CYS A 26 13.01 -10.60 -3.16
CA CYS A 26 12.46 -10.21 -4.45
C CYS A 26 11.12 -9.44 -4.29
N ALA A 27 10.24 -9.92 -3.41
CA ALA A 27 9.00 -9.23 -3.04
C ALA A 27 9.28 -7.87 -2.38
N SER A 28 10.29 -7.78 -1.52
CA SER A 28 10.73 -6.53 -0.88
C SER A 28 11.27 -5.53 -1.90
N VAL A 29 12.10 -5.98 -2.84
CA VAL A 29 12.62 -5.15 -3.95
C VAL A 29 11.46 -4.66 -4.81
N MET A 30 10.56 -5.53 -5.25
CA MET A 30 9.38 -5.13 -6.03
C MET A 30 8.51 -4.12 -5.27
N LYS A 31 8.25 -4.35 -3.98
CA LYS A 31 7.51 -3.42 -3.12
C LYS A 31 8.19 -2.06 -3.05
N ASN A 32 9.51 -2.02 -2.89
CA ASN A 32 10.28 -0.79 -2.84
C ASN A 32 10.25 -0.05 -4.18
N VAL A 33 10.42 -0.74 -5.30
CA VAL A 33 10.33 -0.15 -6.64
C VAL A 33 8.94 0.46 -6.86
N PHE A 34 7.87 -0.29 -6.60
CA PHE A 34 6.51 0.24 -6.74
C PHE A 34 6.24 1.41 -5.80
N SER A 35 6.69 1.34 -4.54
CA SER A 35 6.56 2.43 -3.57
C SER A 35 7.24 3.71 -4.07
N VAL A 36 8.48 3.61 -4.55
CA VAL A 36 9.23 4.76 -5.09
C VAL A 36 8.56 5.30 -6.35
N SER A 37 8.09 4.44 -7.26
CA SER A 37 7.36 4.86 -8.46
C SER A 37 6.05 5.59 -8.12
N ILE A 38 5.26 5.09 -7.15
CA ILE A 38 4.01 5.73 -6.70
C ILE A 38 4.30 7.09 -6.08
N ILE A 39 5.27 7.18 -5.16
CA ILE A 39 5.64 8.45 -4.52
C ILE A 39 6.08 9.46 -5.57
N THR A 40 6.94 9.04 -6.50
CA THR A 40 7.43 9.90 -7.60
C THR A 40 6.28 10.37 -8.50
N GLY A 41 5.39 9.45 -8.90
CA GLY A 41 4.21 9.78 -9.70
C GLY A 41 3.29 10.76 -8.99
N LEU A 42 3.03 10.56 -7.69
CA LEU A 42 2.23 11.46 -6.87
C LEU A 42 2.86 12.86 -6.79
N PHE A 43 4.17 12.97 -6.61
CA PHE A 43 4.85 14.28 -6.61
C PHE A 43 4.70 15.01 -7.95
N ILE A 44 4.83 14.29 -9.08
CA ILE A 44 4.62 14.87 -10.41
C ILE A 44 3.17 15.34 -10.57
N LEU A 45 2.19 14.53 -10.18
CA LEU A 45 0.78 14.87 -10.27
C LEU A 45 0.42 16.08 -9.42
N GLN A 46 0.91 16.14 -8.18
CA GLN A 46 0.69 17.29 -7.29
C GLN A 46 1.30 18.57 -7.85
N ASN A 47 2.55 18.51 -8.32
CA ASN A 47 3.24 19.65 -8.92
C ASN A 47 2.56 20.14 -10.23
N ASN A 48 1.89 19.25 -10.96
CA ASN A 48 1.12 19.60 -12.15
C ASN A 48 -0.30 20.09 -11.84
N ALA A 49 -0.86 19.76 -10.68
CA ALA A 49 -2.20 20.16 -10.27
C ALA A 49 -2.27 21.58 -9.69
N VAL A 50 -1.14 22.14 -9.26
CA VAL A 50 -1.02 23.44 -8.58
C VAL A 50 -0.10 24.39 -9.33
N ASP A 51 -0.37 25.70 -9.20
CA ASP A 51 0.46 26.74 -9.79
C ASP A 51 1.86 26.78 -9.15
N GLN A 52 2.86 27.21 -9.93
CA GLN A 52 4.27 27.19 -9.54
C GLN A 52 4.55 27.84 -8.18
N SER A 53 3.85 28.94 -7.86
CA SER A 53 3.99 29.67 -6.59
C SER A 53 3.48 28.89 -5.37
N GLN A 54 2.56 27.94 -5.57
CA GLN A 54 1.93 27.15 -4.52
C GLN A 54 2.50 25.73 -4.38
N ARG A 55 3.44 25.33 -5.24
CA ARG A 55 4.07 23.99 -5.18
C ARG A 55 4.72 23.70 -3.82
N GLY A 56 5.33 24.70 -3.20
CA GLY A 56 5.93 24.56 -1.87
C GLY A 56 4.90 24.23 -0.78
N ALA A 57 3.76 24.95 -0.78
CA ALA A 57 2.67 24.70 0.16
C ALA A 57 1.99 23.34 -0.10
N ALA A 58 1.75 23.00 -1.37
CA ALA A 58 1.16 21.72 -1.76
C ALA A 58 2.04 20.53 -1.34
N ASN A 59 3.35 20.58 -1.63
CA ASN A 59 4.28 19.53 -1.21
C ASN A 59 4.38 19.44 0.32
N GLY A 60 4.33 20.57 1.03
CA GLY A 60 4.31 20.62 2.50
C GLY A 60 3.08 19.95 3.12
N ILE A 61 1.88 20.23 2.58
CA ILE A 61 0.63 19.60 3.02
C ILE A 61 0.68 18.10 2.80
N SER A 62 1.11 17.66 1.61
CA SER A 62 1.18 16.24 1.28
C SER A 62 2.20 15.48 2.11
N MET A 63 3.36 16.09 2.38
CA MET A 63 4.36 15.50 3.28
C MET A 63 3.85 15.41 4.72
N THR A 64 3.07 16.39 5.18
CA THR A 64 2.43 16.37 6.51
C THR A 64 1.37 15.28 6.60
N ALA A 65 0.50 15.16 5.60
CA ALA A 65 -0.48 14.08 5.53
C ALA A 65 0.21 12.71 5.51
N MET A 66 1.24 12.55 4.68
CA MET A 66 2.00 11.31 4.59
C MET A 66 2.69 10.95 5.92
N SER A 67 3.29 11.91 6.61
CA SER A 67 3.96 11.66 7.89
C SER A 67 2.98 11.28 9.00
N LEU A 68 1.80 11.90 9.03
CA LEU A 68 0.71 11.51 9.93
C LEU A 68 0.28 10.06 9.70
N PHE A 69 0.01 9.67 8.45
CA PHE A 69 -0.33 8.27 8.14
C PHE A 69 0.80 7.30 8.47
N LYS A 70 2.06 7.69 8.25
CA LYS A 70 3.23 6.87 8.65
C LYS A 70 3.38 6.75 10.17
N ALA A 71 2.96 7.75 10.94
CA ALA A 71 3.00 7.71 12.40
C ALA A 71 1.90 6.81 12.99
N VAL A 72 0.71 6.82 12.40
CA VAL A 72 -0.45 6.03 12.86
C VAL A 72 -0.41 4.58 12.34
N GLY A 73 0.21 4.36 11.18
CA GLY A 73 0.31 3.05 10.53
C GLY A 73 0.83 1.92 11.43
N PRO A 74 1.96 2.09 12.15
CA PRO A 74 2.48 1.07 13.07
C PRO A 74 1.51 0.74 14.21
N ALA A 75 0.77 1.72 14.74
CA ALA A 75 -0.21 1.49 15.79
C ALA A 75 -1.41 0.67 15.28
N GLY A 76 -1.92 1.01 14.08
CA GLY A 76 -2.98 0.23 13.42
C GLY A 76 -2.53 -1.19 13.08
N GLY A 77 -1.33 -1.34 12.52
CA GLY A 77 -0.74 -2.64 12.24
C GLY A 77 -0.51 -3.48 13.50
N GLY A 78 -0.04 -2.87 14.58
CA GLY A 78 0.13 -3.52 15.88
C GLY A 78 -1.18 -3.96 16.52
N ALA A 79 -2.24 -3.15 16.43
CA ALA A 79 -3.57 -3.50 16.92
C ALA A 79 -4.17 -4.68 16.12
N LEU A 80 -4.04 -4.65 14.78
CA LEU A 80 -4.46 -5.76 13.91
C LEU A 80 -3.69 -7.05 14.23
N LEU A 81 -2.38 -6.97 14.44
CA LEU A 81 -1.56 -8.11 14.82
C LEU A 81 -1.93 -8.64 16.21
N SER A 82 -2.16 -7.75 17.18
CA SER A 82 -2.61 -8.14 18.52
C SER A 82 -3.95 -8.88 18.48
N TRP A 83 -4.87 -8.41 17.62
CA TRP A 83 -6.15 -9.08 17.39
C TRP A 83 -5.99 -10.45 16.72
N ALA A 84 -5.11 -10.57 15.73
CA ALA A 84 -4.76 -11.81 15.07
C ALA A 84 -4.19 -12.84 16.06
N GLN A 85 -3.25 -12.41 16.90
CA GLN A 85 -2.62 -13.26 17.92
C GLN A 85 -3.60 -13.71 19.01
N LYS A 86 -4.66 -12.96 19.29
CA LYS A 86 -5.74 -13.37 20.22
C LYS A 86 -6.66 -14.45 19.63
N ARG A 87 -6.63 -14.68 18.31
CA ARG A 87 -7.55 -15.57 17.57
C ARG A 87 -6.85 -16.76 16.89
N GLN A 88 -5.74 -17.22 17.45
CA GLN A 88 -4.99 -18.37 16.92
C GLN A 88 -5.82 -19.66 16.80
N ASN A 89 -6.81 -19.87 17.67
CA ASN A 89 -7.67 -21.06 17.68
C ASN A 89 -9.04 -20.88 17.00
N ALA A 90 -9.19 -19.90 16.11
CA ALA A 90 -10.46 -19.67 15.41
C ALA A 90 -10.64 -20.64 14.23
N VAL A 91 -11.87 -21.11 14.00
CA VAL A 91 -12.21 -22.05 12.90
C VAL A 91 -12.16 -21.37 11.52
N PHE A 92 -12.30 -20.04 11.48
CA PHE A 92 -12.28 -19.24 10.25
C PHE A 92 -11.23 -18.13 10.36
N LEU A 93 -10.27 -18.11 9.41
CA LEU A 93 -9.12 -17.19 9.35
C LEU A 93 -8.31 -17.10 10.68
N PRO A 94 -7.71 -18.21 11.16
CA PRO A 94 -6.92 -18.23 12.38
C PRO A 94 -5.62 -17.40 12.29
N GLY A 95 -5.29 -16.74 13.40
CA GLY A 95 -3.98 -16.13 13.59
C GLY A 95 -3.64 -15.11 12.49
N ASP A 96 -2.45 -15.25 11.92
CA ASP A 96 -1.88 -14.28 10.97
C ASP A 96 -2.62 -14.25 9.61
N GLN A 97 -3.44 -15.25 9.30
CA GLN A 97 -4.24 -15.28 8.07
C GLN A 97 -5.22 -14.09 8.00
N ILE A 98 -5.72 -13.62 9.15
CA ILE A 98 -6.64 -12.48 9.19
C ILE A 98 -5.92 -11.16 8.90
N VAL A 99 -4.63 -11.04 9.28
CA VAL A 99 -3.80 -9.87 8.95
C VAL A 99 -3.62 -9.79 7.45
N PHE A 100 -3.28 -10.92 6.82
CA PHE A 100 -3.13 -11.01 5.38
C PHE A 100 -4.45 -10.72 4.65
N PHE A 101 -5.57 -11.29 5.10
CA PHE A 101 -6.88 -11.00 4.53
C PHE A 101 -7.22 -9.50 4.58
N VAL A 102 -7.05 -8.86 5.74
CA VAL A 102 -7.32 -7.42 5.90
C VAL A 102 -6.41 -6.58 4.99
N LEU A 103 -5.12 -6.92 4.90
CA LEU A 103 -4.19 -6.23 4.00
C LEU A 103 -4.58 -6.36 2.52
N ASN A 104 -5.01 -7.55 2.09
CA ASN A 104 -5.52 -7.78 0.73
C ASN A 104 -6.77 -6.95 0.43
N VAL A 105 -7.70 -6.85 1.38
CA VAL A 105 -8.92 -6.04 1.23
C VAL A 105 -8.55 -4.56 1.10
N VAL A 106 -7.64 -4.05 1.93
CA VAL A 106 -7.16 -2.67 1.84
C VAL A 106 -6.46 -2.40 0.50
N GLU A 107 -5.62 -3.33 0.02
CA GLU A 107 -4.97 -3.21 -1.30
C GLU A 107 -6.00 -3.24 -2.44
N LEU A 108 -7.01 -4.11 -2.36
CA LEU A 108 -8.07 -4.18 -3.35
C LEU A 108 -8.88 -2.88 -3.39
N ILE A 109 -9.22 -2.32 -2.23
CA ILE A 109 -9.90 -1.01 -2.14
C ILE A 109 -9.02 0.08 -2.75
N GLY A 110 -7.72 0.12 -2.41
CA GLY A 110 -6.77 1.09 -2.98
C GLY A 110 -6.64 0.97 -4.51
N LEU A 111 -6.61 -0.26 -5.02
CA LEU A 111 -6.62 -0.53 -6.46
C LEU A 111 -7.93 -0.05 -7.10
N LEU A 112 -9.07 -0.31 -6.45
CA LEU A 112 -10.38 0.16 -6.91
C LEU A 112 -10.46 1.69 -6.97
N MET A 113 -9.91 2.37 -5.96
CA MET A 113 -9.82 3.84 -5.91
C MET A 113 -8.89 4.42 -6.99
N THR A 114 -8.02 3.60 -7.60
CA THR A 114 -7.16 4.01 -8.71
C THR A 114 -7.88 3.96 -10.06
N PHE A 115 -9.07 3.35 -10.16
CA PHE A 115 -9.83 3.38 -11.41
C PHE A 115 -10.44 4.76 -11.70
N LYS A 116 -10.62 5.03 -13.00
CA LYS A 116 -11.13 6.30 -13.58
C LYS A 116 -12.34 6.97 -12.93
N PRO A 117 -13.32 6.31 -12.28
CA PRO A 117 -14.40 7.04 -11.61
C PRO A 117 -13.93 7.96 -10.46
N PHE A 118 -12.73 7.76 -9.90
CA PHE A 118 -12.20 8.57 -8.80
C PHE A 118 -10.99 9.44 -9.17
N LEU A 119 -10.21 9.04 -10.19
CA LEU A 119 -9.14 9.86 -10.77
C LEU A 119 -9.70 10.71 -11.93
N SER A 120 -10.44 11.77 -11.59
CA SER A 120 -10.91 12.74 -12.59
C SER A 120 -9.71 13.42 -13.26
N GLN A 121 -9.48 13.16 -14.55
CA GLN A 121 -8.54 13.94 -15.35
C GLN A 121 -9.12 15.36 -15.53
N LYS A 122 -8.34 16.40 -15.25
CA LYS A 122 -8.67 17.75 -15.74
C LYS A 122 -8.70 17.70 -17.27
N THR A 123 -9.85 17.92 -17.87
CA THR A 123 -9.97 18.28 -19.29
C THR A 123 -9.16 19.55 -19.51
N LYS A 124 -8.07 19.47 -20.27
CA LYS A 124 -7.45 20.67 -20.85
C LYS A 124 -8.44 21.23 -21.86
N ASN A 125 -9.24 22.21 -21.46
CA ASN A 125 -9.86 23.12 -22.42
C ASN A 125 -8.70 23.94 -23.01
N GLY A 126 -8.51 23.81 -24.32
CA GLY A 126 -7.43 24.46 -25.07
C GLY A 126 -7.52 26.00 -25.04
N PRO A 127 -6.44 26.68 -25.45
CA PRO A 127 -6.43 28.14 -25.55
C PRO A 127 -7.37 28.61 -26.66
N ALA A 128 -8.14 29.65 -26.38
CA ALA A 128 -8.68 30.55 -27.40
C ALA A 128 -7.61 31.58 -27.76
#